data_AF-A0A383DV23-F1
#
_entry.id   AF-A0A383DV23-F1
#
_cell.length_a   1.000
_cell.length_b   1.000
_cell.length_c   1.000
_cell.angle_alpha   90.00
_cell.angle_beta   90.00
_cell.angle_gamma   90.00
#
_symmetry.space_group_name_H-M   'P 1'
#
loop_
_entity.id
_entity.type
_entity.pdbx_description
1 polymer ?
#
loop_
_entity_poly.entity_id
_entity_poly.type
_entity_poly.pdbx_seq_one_letter_code
_entity_poly.pdbx_strand_id
1 'polypeptide(L)'
;MRHENRKIFDQMRHGCLLISFLFLIGKGFLYSQETSEVVDDWSPPQLTAVSIISSNANNAYAKVGDTVWVYFTADEPLDPTAVNVKILGQTATLYRNKGNQTFSKYIVMDNAGAEGSIGFSISNYRDSAGNEGPTVSTISTGNTITFDRTAPKTTISSVAVTGGNVIPNFFNSTNTGIAFTVPIDNDASIINSSLEIVAKV
;
A
#
# COMPACT_ATOMS: atom_id res chain seq x y z
N MET A 1 -4.74 -31.05 49.84
CA MET A 1 -5.16 -29.66 49.53
C MET A 1 -3.91 -28.83 49.36
N ARG A 2 -3.77 -27.83 48.49
CA ARG A 2 -4.40 -27.33 47.25
C ARG A 2 -3.62 -26.01 47.01
N HIS A 3 -3.40 -25.60 45.75
CA HIS A 3 -2.94 -24.25 45.36
C HIS A 3 -1.47 -23.88 45.71
N GLU A 4 -0.70 -23.14 44.91
CA GLU A 4 -1.00 -22.39 43.68
C GLU A 4 0.30 -22.04 42.94
N ASN A 5 0.20 -21.96 41.61
CA ASN A 5 1.06 -21.14 40.76
C ASN A 5 1.03 -19.67 41.22
N ARG A 6 2.18 -19.00 41.38
CA ARG A 6 2.30 -17.57 41.03
C ARG A 6 3.67 -17.26 40.43
N LYS A 7 3.64 -16.99 39.13
CA LYS A 7 4.64 -16.18 38.41
C LYS A 7 4.79 -14.83 39.12
N ILE A 8 6.02 -14.41 39.37
CA ILE A 8 6.32 -13.00 39.68
C ILE A 8 7.42 -12.55 38.71
N PHE A 9 6.94 -11.81 37.70
CA PHE A 9 7.53 -10.64 37.06
C PHE A 9 9.05 -10.54 36.94
N ASP A 10 9.49 -10.70 35.69
CA ASP A 10 10.53 -9.95 34.99
C ASP A 10 11.45 -9.09 35.87
N GLN A 11 12.58 -9.68 36.28
CA GLN A 11 13.71 -8.88 36.74
C GLN A 11 14.39 -8.29 35.50
N MET A 12 14.08 -7.03 35.20
CA MET A 12 14.91 -6.17 34.36
C MET A 12 16.31 -6.13 34.99
N ARG A 13 17.20 -7.00 34.51
CA ARG A 13 18.63 -6.93 34.81
C ARG A 13 19.16 -5.68 34.15
N HIS A 14 19.11 -4.56 34.87
CA HIS A 14 19.89 -3.38 34.57
C HIS A 14 21.36 -3.77 34.81
N GLY A 15 21.99 -4.32 33.77
CA GLY A 15 23.43 -4.56 33.77
C GLY A 15 24.13 -3.21 33.78
N CYS A 16 24.44 -2.70 34.97
CA CYS A 16 25.32 -1.54 35.11
C CYS A 16 26.70 -1.93 34.56
N LEU A 17 27.06 -1.38 33.40
CA LEU A 17 28.39 -1.56 32.80
C LEU A 17 29.41 -0.82 33.68
N LEU A 18 30.07 -1.55 34.58
CA LEU A 18 31.10 -1.01 35.45
C LEU A 18 32.46 -1.02 34.72
N ILE A 19 32.82 0.06 34.04
CA ILE A 19 34.15 0.21 33.43
C ILE A 19 35.15 0.62 34.53
N SER A 20 36.04 -0.29 34.93
CA SER A 20 37.09 -0.02 35.93
C SER A 20 38.43 0.25 35.23
N PHE A 21 38.88 1.50 35.23
CA PHE A 21 40.26 1.85 34.83
C PHE A 21 41.18 1.81 36.05
N LEU A 22 42.09 0.83 36.10
CA LEU A 22 43.15 0.76 37.11
C LEU A 22 44.42 1.42 36.57
N PHE A 23 44.69 2.67 36.96
CA PHE A 23 45.97 3.32 36.66
C PHE A 23 46.92 3.16 37.85
N LEU A 24 48.06 2.51 37.62
CA LEU A 24 49.08 2.24 38.63
C LEU A 24 50.09 3.39 38.80
N ILE A 25 49.76 4.66 38.50
CA ILE A 25 50.65 5.78 38.76
C ILE A 25 49.89 7.11 38.87
N GLY A 26 49.87 7.72 40.06
CA GLY A 26 49.48 9.11 40.29
C GLY A 26 48.05 9.34 40.81
N LYS A 27 47.92 10.13 41.90
CA LYS A 27 46.63 10.61 42.40
C LYS A 27 46.07 11.65 41.43
N GLY A 28 45.04 11.29 40.66
CA GLY A 28 44.26 12.21 39.84
C GLY A 28 42.76 12.00 40.05
N PHE A 29 41.98 13.08 40.03
CA PHE A 29 40.53 13.00 39.93
C PHE A 29 40.14 12.89 38.45
N LEU A 30 39.34 11.89 38.10
CA LEU A 30 38.71 11.81 36.79
C LEU A 30 37.39 12.58 36.85
N TYR A 31 37.23 13.60 36.02
CA TYR A 31 35.94 14.16 35.70
C TYR A 31 35.46 13.49 34.41
N SER A 32 34.29 12.84 34.44
CA SER A 32 33.58 12.52 33.19
C SER A 32 33.16 13.84 32.55
N GLN A 33 33.76 14.20 31.43
CA GLN A 33 33.50 15.49 30.78
C GLN A 33 32.19 15.50 29.97
N GLU A 34 31.61 14.33 29.70
CA GLU A 34 30.35 14.21 28.97
C GLU A 34 29.36 13.39 29.79
N THR A 35 28.20 13.97 30.10
CA THR A 35 27.04 13.27 30.67
C THR A 35 26.14 12.79 29.54
N SER A 36 26.71 12.17 28.50
CA SER A 36 25.91 11.57 27.44
C SER A 36 25.27 10.31 28.01
N GLU A 37 23.97 10.40 28.30
CA GLU A 37 23.16 9.26 28.71
C GLU A 37 23.08 8.29 27.52
N VAL A 38 23.62 7.08 27.70
CA VAL A 38 23.43 5.98 26.76
C VAL A 38 22.08 5.38 27.09
N VAL A 39 21.07 5.68 26.27
CA VAL A 39 19.77 5.01 26.34
C VAL A 39 19.90 3.69 25.60
N ASP A 40 19.67 2.60 26.32
CA ASP A 40 19.69 1.24 25.80
C ASP A 40 18.28 0.88 25.33
N ASP A 41 18.07 0.84 24.02
CA ASP A 41 16.79 0.49 23.40
C ASP A 41 16.85 -0.92 22.83
N TRP A 42 15.93 -1.77 23.30
CA TRP A 42 15.78 -3.17 22.89
C TRP A 42 14.43 -3.45 22.22
N SER A 43 13.56 -2.44 22.10
CA SER A 43 12.26 -2.60 21.47
C SER A 43 12.39 -2.45 19.97
N PRO A 44 11.89 -3.42 19.17
CA PRO A 44 11.80 -3.22 17.74
C PRO A 44 10.60 -2.34 17.39
N PRO A 45 10.73 -1.48 16.36
CA PRO A 45 9.69 -0.54 15.96
C PRO A 45 8.41 -1.26 15.50
N GLN A 46 7.26 -0.63 15.76
CA GLN A 46 5.94 -1.09 15.29
C GLN A 46 5.33 -0.09 14.31
N LEU A 47 4.70 -0.61 13.25
CA LEU A 47 3.94 0.23 12.33
C LEU A 47 2.53 0.47 12.90
N THR A 48 2.26 1.71 13.29
CA THR A 48 0.98 2.12 13.91
C THR A 48 -0.10 2.44 12.89
N ALA A 49 0.31 2.82 11.67
CA ALA A 49 -0.61 3.04 10.56
C ALA A 49 0.03 2.55 9.26
N VAL A 50 -0.75 1.84 8.44
CA VAL A 50 -0.39 1.36 7.11
C VAL A 50 -1.61 1.47 6.20
N SER A 51 -1.46 2.14 5.06
CA SER A 51 -2.51 2.32 4.06
C SER A 51 -1.96 2.25 2.65
N ILE A 52 -2.79 1.87 1.68
CA ILE A 52 -2.44 1.84 0.26
C ILE A 52 -3.43 2.73 -0.52
N ILE A 53 -2.94 3.50 -1.50
CA ILE A 53 -3.78 4.34 -2.37
C ILE A 53 -3.33 4.27 -3.84
N SER A 54 -4.27 4.53 -4.75
CA SER A 54 -4.06 4.56 -6.21
C SER A 54 -4.36 5.94 -6.79
N SER A 55 -3.63 6.34 -7.84
CA SER A 55 -3.88 7.57 -8.61
C SER A 55 -5.07 7.48 -9.56
N ASN A 56 -5.68 6.30 -9.69
CA ASN A 56 -6.83 6.11 -10.58
C ASN A 56 -8.00 7.01 -10.17
N ALA A 57 -8.86 7.39 -11.13
CA ALA A 57 -10.08 8.13 -10.85
C ALA A 57 -11.00 7.40 -9.85
N ASN A 58 -11.00 6.07 -9.87
CA ASN A 58 -11.54 5.23 -8.82
C ASN A 58 -10.41 4.65 -7.98
N ASN A 59 -10.20 5.19 -6.78
CA ASN A 59 -9.05 4.82 -5.94
C ASN A 59 -9.09 3.37 -5.43
N ALA A 60 -10.20 2.63 -5.61
CA ALA A 60 -10.27 1.19 -5.35
C ALA A 60 -9.61 0.34 -6.45
N TYR A 61 -9.23 0.95 -7.56
CA TYR A 61 -8.62 0.28 -8.72
C TYR A 61 -7.32 0.96 -9.13
N ALA A 62 -6.48 0.23 -9.85
CA ALA A 62 -5.34 0.77 -10.59
C ALA A 62 -5.26 0.08 -11.95
N LYS A 63 -4.81 0.79 -12.97
CA LYS A 63 -4.49 0.25 -14.30
C LYS A 63 -3.07 0.63 -14.70
N VAL A 64 -2.62 0.15 -15.85
CA VAL A 64 -1.30 0.49 -16.40
C VAL A 64 -1.13 2.01 -16.49
N GLY A 65 0.00 2.51 -15.97
CA GLY A 65 0.32 3.93 -15.92
C GLY A 65 -0.17 4.65 -14.66
N ASP A 66 -1.08 4.05 -13.87
CA ASP A 66 -1.42 4.58 -12.56
C ASP A 66 -0.27 4.39 -11.58
N THR A 67 -0.21 5.25 -10.57
CA THR A 67 0.74 5.14 -9.46
C THR A 67 0.03 4.58 -8.23
N VAL A 68 0.69 3.65 -7.55
CA VAL A 68 0.21 3.07 -6.29
C VAL A 68 1.22 3.36 -5.20
N TRP A 69 0.74 3.89 -4.08
CA TRP A 69 1.55 4.24 -2.92
C TRP A 69 1.18 3.39 -1.71
N VAL A 70 2.19 2.97 -0.96
CA VAL A 70 2.04 2.47 0.41
C VAL A 70 2.55 3.55 1.37
N TYR A 71 1.68 3.97 2.28
CA TYR A 71 1.97 4.89 3.37
C TYR A 71 2.07 4.11 4.66
N PHE A 72 3.05 4.44 5.49
CA PHE A 72 3.14 3.88 6.83
C PHE A 72 3.76 4.86 7.82
N THR A 73 3.40 4.69 9.09
CA THR A 73 3.95 5.42 10.23
C THR A 73 4.40 4.43 11.29
N ALA A 74 5.63 4.58 11.77
CA ALA A 74 6.14 3.85 12.92
C ALA A 74 5.86 4.61 14.23
N ASP A 75 5.88 3.90 15.36
CA ASP A 75 5.83 4.48 16.70
C ASP A 75 7.12 5.23 17.09
N GLU A 76 8.22 5.01 16.36
CA GLU A 76 9.51 5.67 16.56
C GLU A 76 10.25 5.96 15.23
N PRO A 77 11.30 6.79 15.22
CA PRO A 77 12.10 7.05 14.02
C PRO A 77 12.90 5.81 13.55
N LEU A 78 12.77 5.49 12.27
CA LEU A 78 13.44 4.39 11.59
C LEU A 78 14.71 4.85 10.86
N ASP A 79 15.63 3.93 10.58
CA ASP A 79 16.65 4.13 9.56
C ASP A 79 16.01 4.10 8.15
N PRO A 80 15.93 5.24 7.44
CA PRO A 80 15.26 5.31 6.15
C PRO A 80 15.95 4.50 5.05
N THR A 81 17.24 4.18 5.23
CA THR A 81 18.04 3.42 4.24
C THR A 81 17.78 1.92 4.29
N ALA A 82 17.35 1.41 5.44
CA ALA A 82 17.10 0.00 5.66
C ALA A 82 15.71 -0.46 5.20
N VAL A 83 14.72 0.44 5.19
CA VAL A 83 13.31 0.09 4.94
C VAL A 83 13.11 -0.44 3.51
N ASN A 84 12.73 -1.71 3.37
CA ASN A 84 12.34 -2.31 2.11
C ASN A 84 10.81 -2.30 1.96
N VAL A 85 10.32 -1.87 0.80
CA VAL A 85 8.89 -1.99 0.46
C VAL A 85 8.78 -2.62 -0.91
N LYS A 86 7.94 -3.64 -1.03
CA LYS A 86 7.54 -4.22 -2.31
C LYS A 86 6.04 -4.07 -2.52
N ILE A 87 5.64 -3.74 -3.75
CA ILE A 87 4.24 -3.65 -4.18
C ILE A 87 4.13 -4.53 -5.43
N LEU A 88 3.22 -5.51 -5.44
CA LEU A 88 3.17 -6.58 -6.47
C LEU A 88 4.53 -7.25 -6.74
N GLY A 89 5.34 -7.43 -5.69
CA GLY A 89 6.69 -7.99 -5.80
C GLY A 89 7.74 -7.05 -6.38
N GLN A 90 7.36 -5.88 -6.90
CA GLN A 90 8.27 -4.85 -7.40
C GLN A 90 8.80 -3.98 -6.25
N THR A 91 10.07 -3.59 -6.31
CA THR A 91 10.67 -2.70 -5.30
C THR A 91 10.10 -1.30 -5.44
N ALA A 92 9.51 -0.78 -4.36
CA ALA A 92 8.90 0.55 -4.35
C ALA A 92 9.94 1.65 -4.09
N THR A 93 9.77 2.78 -4.77
CA THR A 93 10.64 3.96 -4.67
C THR A 93 10.18 4.88 -3.55
N LEU A 94 11.11 5.50 -2.82
CA LEU A 94 10.78 6.48 -1.78
C LEU A 94 10.15 7.74 -2.41
N TYR A 95 8.94 8.10 -1.97
CA TYR A 95 8.27 9.35 -2.36
C TYR A 95 8.41 10.43 -1.28
N ARG A 96 8.15 10.08 -0.02
CA ARG A 96 8.25 11.01 1.12
C ARG A 96 8.79 10.30 2.35
N ASN A 97 9.58 11.04 3.10
CA ASN A 97 10.03 10.71 4.45
C ASN A 97 9.80 11.97 5.31
N LYS A 98 8.98 11.84 6.36
CA LYS A 98 8.74 12.90 7.34
C LYS A 98 9.25 12.42 8.69
N GLY A 99 10.34 13.05 9.15
CA GLY A 99 10.91 12.81 10.47
C GLY A 99 11.41 11.39 10.69
N ASN A 100 11.78 10.66 9.63
CA ASN A 100 12.18 9.26 9.69
C ASN A 100 11.13 8.32 10.30
N GLN A 101 9.88 8.77 10.46
CA GLN A 101 8.84 8.02 11.15
C GLN A 101 7.64 7.75 10.24
N THR A 102 7.28 8.72 9.40
CA THR A 102 6.23 8.56 8.39
C THR A 102 6.83 8.51 6.99
N PHE A 103 6.51 7.45 6.26
CA PHE A 103 7.03 7.18 4.94
C PHE A 103 5.91 6.96 3.93
N SER A 104 6.21 7.25 2.67
CA SER A 104 5.43 6.78 1.55
C SER A 104 6.36 6.28 0.45
N LYS A 105 6.14 5.06 -0.03
CA LYS A 105 6.84 4.49 -1.18
C LYS A 105 5.84 4.09 -2.27
N TYR A 106 6.27 4.09 -3.52
CA TYR A 106 5.37 3.88 -4.66
C TYR A 106 5.95 3.03 -5.77
N ILE A 107 5.06 2.51 -6.60
CA ILE A 107 5.36 1.97 -7.94
C ILE A 107 4.44 2.62 -8.96
N VAL A 108 4.88 2.66 -10.22
CA VAL A 108 4.00 2.92 -11.36
C VAL A 108 3.62 1.57 -11.94
N MET A 109 2.32 1.33 -12.11
CA MET A 109 1.79 0.06 -12.57
C MET A 109 2.18 -0.18 -14.03
N ASP A 110 2.81 -1.33 -14.27
CA ASP A 110 3.23 -1.76 -15.60
C ASP A 110 2.29 -2.84 -16.16
N ASN A 111 2.61 -3.33 -17.36
CA ASN A 111 1.83 -4.38 -18.02
C ASN A 111 2.28 -5.82 -17.66
N ALA A 112 3.24 -5.98 -16.74
CA ALA A 112 3.80 -7.28 -16.35
C ALA A 112 3.10 -7.87 -15.12
N GLY A 113 2.47 -7.04 -14.28
CA GLY A 113 1.68 -7.47 -13.14
C GLY A 113 0.48 -8.35 -13.52
N ALA A 114 0.20 -9.36 -12.71
CA ALA A 114 -1.06 -10.11 -12.78
C ALA A 114 -2.21 -9.24 -12.24
N GLU A 115 -3.38 -9.33 -12.88
CA GLU A 115 -4.60 -8.67 -12.39
C GLU A 115 -5.07 -9.27 -11.06
N GLY A 116 -5.83 -8.48 -10.31
CA GLY A 116 -6.36 -8.85 -9.00
C GLY A 116 -5.87 -7.93 -7.88
N SER A 117 -6.03 -8.37 -6.64
CA SER A 117 -5.69 -7.55 -5.47
C SER A 117 -4.20 -7.22 -5.42
N ILE A 118 -3.89 -5.93 -5.21
CA ILE A 118 -2.52 -5.42 -5.07
C ILE A 118 -2.00 -5.76 -3.66
N GLY A 119 -1.12 -6.75 -3.60
CA GLY A 119 -0.36 -7.07 -2.38
C GLY A 119 0.86 -6.17 -2.21
N PHE A 120 1.27 -5.97 -0.95
CA PHE A 120 2.52 -5.30 -0.59
C PHE A 120 3.20 -5.96 0.60
N SER A 121 4.47 -5.64 0.81
CA SER A 121 5.23 -6.01 2.00
C SER A 121 6.18 -4.89 2.42
N ILE A 122 6.21 -4.56 3.70
CA ILE A 122 7.18 -3.66 4.34
C ILE A 122 8.07 -4.52 5.24
N SER A 123 9.39 -4.50 5.01
CA SER A 123 10.34 -5.34 5.74
C SER A 123 11.66 -4.61 5.99
N ASN A 124 12.54 -5.21 6.80
CA ASN A 124 13.89 -4.74 7.11
C ASN A 124 13.96 -3.32 7.72
N TYR A 125 12.84 -2.79 8.20
CA TYR A 125 12.81 -1.52 8.87
C TYR A 125 13.31 -1.70 10.30
N ARG A 126 14.22 -0.80 10.71
CA ARG A 126 14.88 -0.86 12.01
C ARG A 126 14.96 0.54 12.60
N ASP A 127 15.03 0.62 13.92
CA ASP A 127 15.28 1.86 14.64
C ASP A 127 16.76 2.30 14.54
N SER A 128 17.14 3.34 15.29
CA SER A 128 18.54 3.79 15.35
C SER A 128 19.44 2.93 16.25
N ALA A 129 18.86 2.09 17.12
CA ALA A 129 19.58 1.15 17.97
C ALA A 129 19.89 -0.18 17.24
N GLY A 130 19.30 -0.40 16.07
CA GLY A 130 19.47 -1.57 15.21
C GLY A 130 18.41 -2.65 15.39
N ASN A 131 17.38 -2.42 16.21
CA ASN A 131 16.29 -3.38 16.40
C ASN A 131 15.40 -3.41 15.16
N GLU A 132 15.21 -4.60 14.58
CA GLU A 132 14.41 -4.78 13.36
C GLU A 132 12.97 -5.16 13.68
N GLY A 133 12.01 -4.47 13.04
CA GLY A 133 10.60 -4.75 13.17
C GLY A 133 10.12 -5.95 12.32
N PRO A 134 8.97 -6.55 12.65
CA PRO A 134 8.41 -7.66 11.89
C PRO A 134 7.95 -7.23 10.49
N THR A 135 7.92 -8.16 9.52
CA THR A 135 7.38 -7.85 8.19
C THR A 135 5.86 -7.58 8.25
N VAL A 136 5.41 -6.51 7.59
CA VAL A 136 3.99 -6.12 7.52
C VAL A 136 3.48 -6.16 6.09
N SER A 137 2.34 -6.81 5.88
CA SER A 137 1.66 -6.94 4.58
C SER A 137 0.15 -6.68 4.64
N THR A 138 -0.34 -6.17 5.77
CA THR A 138 -1.75 -5.88 6.02
C THR A 138 -1.98 -4.38 6.14
N ILE A 139 -3.17 -3.95 5.73
CA ILE A 139 -3.64 -2.57 5.84
C ILE A 139 -4.25 -2.37 7.22
N SER A 140 -3.90 -1.28 7.90
CA SER A 140 -4.57 -0.88 9.15
C SER A 140 -5.67 0.15 8.91
N THR A 141 -5.56 0.95 7.84
CA THR A 141 -6.52 2.00 7.49
C THR A 141 -6.74 2.10 5.97
N GLY A 142 -7.99 2.26 5.56
CA GLY A 142 -8.38 2.35 4.14
C GLY A 142 -8.80 1.01 3.53
N ASN A 143 -8.84 0.97 2.19
CA ASN A 143 -9.33 -0.17 1.42
C ASN A 143 -8.20 -0.83 0.62
N THR A 144 -8.41 -2.09 0.23
CA THR A 144 -7.56 -2.77 -0.76
C THR A 144 -7.76 -2.17 -2.16
N ILE A 145 -6.75 -2.31 -3.02
CA ILE A 145 -6.78 -1.86 -4.41
C ILE A 145 -6.73 -3.08 -5.33
N THR A 146 -7.53 -3.07 -6.38
CA THR A 146 -7.51 -4.10 -7.43
C THR A 146 -6.79 -3.56 -8.66
N PHE A 147 -5.77 -4.28 -9.12
CA PHE A 147 -5.18 -4.05 -10.43
C PHE A 147 -6.06 -4.66 -11.52
N ASP A 148 -6.54 -3.81 -12.42
CA ASP A 148 -7.37 -4.17 -13.56
C ASP A 148 -6.87 -3.40 -14.78
N ARG A 149 -6.45 -4.14 -15.80
CA ARG A 149 -5.95 -3.59 -17.07
C ARG A 149 -6.78 -4.08 -18.25
N THR A 150 -7.84 -4.83 -17.99
CA THR A 150 -8.75 -5.32 -19.01
C THR A 150 -9.63 -4.17 -19.43
N ALA A 151 -9.55 -3.81 -20.71
CA ALA A 151 -10.42 -2.78 -21.25
C ALA A 151 -11.86 -3.34 -21.36
N PRO A 152 -12.88 -2.52 -21.05
CA PRO A 152 -14.26 -2.92 -21.22
C PRO A 152 -14.53 -3.21 -22.68
N LYS A 153 -15.26 -4.29 -22.96
CA LYS A 153 -15.67 -4.63 -24.32
C LYS A 153 -17.12 -4.19 -24.52
N THR A 154 -17.41 -3.81 -25.76
CA THR A 154 -18.77 -3.41 -26.15
C THR A 154 -19.00 -3.82 -27.58
N THR A 155 -20.14 -4.46 -27.84
CA THR A 155 -20.59 -4.85 -29.17
C THR A 155 -22.07 -4.50 -29.34
N ILE A 156 -22.51 -4.29 -30.59
CA ILE A 156 -23.93 -4.16 -30.88
C ILE A 156 -24.52 -5.57 -30.90
N SER A 157 -25.37 -5.90 -29.93
CA SER A 157 -25.98 -7.23 -29.85
C SER A 157 -27.16 -7.39 -30.80
N SER A 158 -27.91 -6.31 -31.04
CA SER A 158 -29.02 -6.33 -32.00
C SER A 158 -29.32 -4.94 -32.56
N VAL A 159 -29.81 -4.95 -33.80
CA VAL A 159 -30.36 -3.79 -34.50
C VAL A 159 -31.76 -4.19 -34.97
N ALA A 160 -32.78 -3.44 -34.55
CA ALA A 160 -34.16 -3.70 -34.90
C ALA A 160 -34.84 -2.44 -35.42
N VAL A 161 -35.61 -2.58 -36.50
CA VAL A 161 -36.47 -1.51 -37.00
C VAL A 161 -37.73 -1.42 -36.14
N THR A 162 -38.16 -0.21 -35.80
CA THR A 162 -39.30 0.05 -34.94
C THR A 162 -40.34 0.96 -35.62
N GLY A 163 -41.60 0.81 -35.22
CA GLY A 163 -42.75 1.51 -35.80
C GLY A 163 -43.21 0.96 -37.16
N GLY A 164 -44.49 1.15 -37.50
CA GLY A 164 -45.06 0.75 -38.80
C GLY A 164 -44.97 -0.74 -39.13
N ASN A 165 -44.86 -1.05 -40.43
CA ASN A 165 -44.66 -2.40 -40.93
C ASN A 165 -43.19 -2.81 -40.80
N VAL A 166 -42.87 -3.65 -39.81
CA VAL A 166 -41.50 -4.10 -39.53
C VAL A 166 -41.18 -5.32 -40.40
N ILE A 167 -40.28 -5.14 -41.36
CA ILE A 167 -39.66 -6.23 -42.12
C ILE A 167 -38.21 -6.36 -41.65
N PRO A 168 -37.76 -7.55 -41.21
CA PRO A 168 -36.38 -7.74 -40.77
C PRO A 168 -35.38 -7.25 -41.82
N ASN A 169 -34.38 -6.49 -41.39
CA ASN A 169 -33.33 -5.90 -42.22
C ASN A 169 -33.75 -4.79 -43.20
N PHE A 170 -35.00 -4.30 -43.16
CA PHE A 170 -35.45 -3.20 -44.03
C PHE A 170 -36.06 -2.05 -43.23
N PHE A 171 -35.56 -0.83 -43.46
CA PHE A 171 -36.19 0.41 -43.02
C PHE A 171 -37.00 1.00 -44.18
N ASN A 172 -38.32 1.04 -44.05
CA ASN A 172 -39.27 1.50 -45.06
C ASN A 172 -40.03 2.76 -44.61
N SER A 173 -40.83 3.33 -45.51
CA SER A 173 -41.55 4.60 -45.31
C SER A 173 -42.56 4.60 -44.17
N THR A 174 -42.92 3.44 -43.62
CA THR A 174 -43.84 3.32 -42.48
C THR A 174 -43.12 3.23 -41.14
N ASN A 175 -41.81 2.97 -41.12
CA ASN A 175 -41.04 2.84 -39.89
C ASN A 175 -40.70 4.20 -39.27
N THR A 176 -40.58 4.25 -37.95
CA THR A 176 -40.37 5.50 -37.20
C THR A 176 -39.04 5.54 -36.44
N GLY A 177 -38.29 4.43 -36.40
CA GLY A 177 -37.01 4.40 -35.70
C GLY A 177 -36.23 3.10 -35.84
N ILE A 178 -35.01 3.10 -35.30
CA ILE A 178 -34.15 1.93 -35.18
C ILE A 178 -33.75 1.83 -33.70
N ALA A 179 -33.98 0.68 -33.10
CA ALA A 179 -33.52 0.34 -31.76
C ALA A 179 -32.20 -0.44 -31.84
N PHE A 180 -31.24 -0.03 -31.01
CA PHE A 180 -29.97 -0.72 -30.82
C PHE A 180 -29.92 -1.25 -29.39
N THR A 181 -29.43 -2.49 -29.24
CA THR A 181 -29.03 -3.00 -27.93
C THR A 181 -27.51 -3.14 -27.93
N VAL A 182 -26.87 -2.47 -26.98
CA VAL A 182 -25.42 -2.44 -26.82
C VAL A 182 -25.09 -2.82 -25.39
N PRO A 183 -24.81 -4.12 -25.13
CA PRO A 183 -24.34 -4.55 -23.82
C PRO A 183 -22.99 -3.88 -23.53
N ILE A 184 -22.89 -3.31 -22.33
CA ILE A 184 -21.66 -2.73 -21.80
C ILE A 184 -21.23 -3.61 -20.63
N ASP A 185 -19.97 -4.01 -20.62
CA ASP A 185 -19.41 -4.79 -19.52
C ASP A 185 -19.55 -4.04 -18.18
N ASN A 186 -19.82 -4.78 -17.10
CA ASN A 186 -19.80 -4.22 -15.75
C ASN A 186 -18.34 -4.06 -15.28
N ASP A 187 -17.71 -2.99 -15.76
CA ASP A 187 -16.28 -2.73 -15.61
C ASP A 187 -16.02 -1.41 -14.88
N ALA A 188 -15.13 -1.42 -13.91
CA ALA A 188 -14.86 -0.29 -13.03
C ALA A 188 -14.14 0.88 -13.72
N SER A 189 -13.58 0.67 -14.91
CA SER A 189 -12.96 1.72 -15.71
C SER A 189 -13.99 2.62 -16.43
N ILE A 190 -15.27 2.21 -16.49
CA ILE A 190 -16.35 2.96 -17.16
C ILE A 190 -16.91 4.03 -16.21
N ILE A 191 -16.07 4.98 -15.82
CA ILE A 191 -16.46 6.13 -15.00
C ILE A 191 -16.38 7.38 -15.87
N ASN A 192 -17.42 8.21 -15.83
CA ASN A 192 -17.52 9.44 -16.61
C ASN A 192 -17.21 9.23 -18.12
N SER A 193 -17.58 8.06 -18.65
CA SER A 193 -17.32 7.66 -20.04
C SER A 193 -18.54 7.93 -20.92
N SER A 194 -18.33 8.11 -22.22
CA SER A 194 -19.40 8.29 -23.21
C SER A 194 -19.54 7.08 -24.13
N LEU A 195 -20.78 6.71 -24.46
CA LEU A 195 -21.10 5.82 -25.58
C LEU A 195 -21.59 6.67 -26.75
N GLU A 196 -20.94 6.55 -27.90
CA GLU A 196 -21.33 7.22 -29.15
C GLU A 196 -21.79 6.18 -30.19
N ILE A 197 -22.94 6.43 -30.83
CA ILE A 197 -23.44 5.63 -31.94
C ILE A 197 -23.35 6.48 -33.21
N VAL A 198 -22.45 6.11 -34.11
CA VAL A 198 -22.28 6.80 -35.40
C VAL A 198 -23.00 6.00 -36.49
N ALA A 199 -24.03 6.60 -37.09
CA ALA A 199 -24.71 6.04 -38.26
C ALA A 199 -24.25 6.78 -39.52
N LYS A 200 -23.91 6.03 -40.57
CA LYS A 200 -23.72 6.57 -41.92
C LYS A 200 -25.02 6.37 -42.68
N VAL A 201 -25.70 7.48 -43.00
CA VAL A 201 -26.92 7.51 -43.83
C VAL A 201 -26.53 7.64 -45.29
#